data_AF-A0A813MN97-F1
#
_entry.id   AF-A0A813MN97-F1
#
_cell.length_a   1.000
_cell.length_b   1.000
_cell.length_c   1.000
_cell.angle_alpha   90.00
_cell.angle_beta   90.00
_cell.angle_gamma   90.00
#
_symmetry.space_group_name_H-M   'P 1'
#
loop_
_entity.id
_entity.type
_entity.pdbx_description
1 polymer ?
#
loop_
_entity_poly.entity_id
_entity_poly.type
_entity_poly.pdbx_seq_one_letter_code
_entity_poly.pdbx_strand_id
1 'polypeptide(L)'
;MVISSTLTTQLEDIHAPVPLSRTRPRSVPVYTLKSPTTTPSPSRLEQNRRHHQKISIEDKPPFINFASAYINPYRPLSPVPVYHHSRRHSRSRSRSSKRKPKNQRSSVDLIHKNEDDNKIHEDTIATKLTRNYHSVEISPSDPNAFDMRFCHKRQMIIDNPFYREKVDSWKVSSINHLITLIKDITVEKNITDRIWVIYYWISQNIQYDIDTDFNSHHRYQTAEDIFRAGKSTCEGYASIFKILCDNLNISCEKIRGYAKDFFFKIDKPTFSQINHTWNAVQLNNNHWYLIDSAWGTGYIDNYHKYKKELKPHYFLTHPEHMIYNHLPEESQWQLLSKPITMDDYIHLPHIHSYYFTYNLNIISPRFSSIVSYNTNQSFAEVLIQAPDDIQLTCSIKDDIRSTSLTQYDISRQVWQCLFAPHKSGFHTLIIFAKQISTINLLKNVIELGVNVHSNDLIKGKILPMTFGKFTEYKCQILSPLNGILKRGTKVTIRCRIPHASCARISLDGVWSDEIPLKNDMFRQRINVPEQEVIVYAKFHNKKMHKTYDGLIRYIVEN
;
A
#
# COMPACT_ATOMS: atom_id res chain seq x y z
N MET A 1 -3.58 46.27 6.06
CA MET A 1 -4.30 45.26 5.25
C MET A 1 -3.35 44.86 4.13
N VAL A 2 -2.45 43.90 4.37
CA VAL A 2 -1.34 43.56 3.47
C VAL A 2 -1.18 42.04 3.41
N ILE A 3 -1.45 41.50 2.22
CA ILE A 3 -0.79 40.40 1.49
C ILE A 3 -0.17 39.24 2.31
N SER A 4 -0.64 38.02 2.06
CA SER A 4 0.25 36.87 1.83
C SER A 4 -0.46 35.73 1.09
N SER A 5 0.02 35.48 -0.13
CA SER A 5 -0.24 34.32 -0.97
C SER A 5 0.51 33.09 -0.45
N THR A 6 -0.12 31.93 -0.39
CA THR A 6 0.59 30.64 -0.52
C THR A 6 -0.27 29.65 -1.30
N LEU A 7 0.25 29.28 -2.46
CA LEU A 7 -0.18 28.16 -3.30
C LEU A 7 0.17 26.85 -2.60
N THR A 8 -0.80 25.95 -2.48
CA THR A 8 -0.59 24.58 -2.00
C THR A 8 -1.11 23.64 -3.09
N THR A 9 -0.22 22.83 -3.66
CA THR A 9 -0.53 21.85 -4.73
C THR A 9 0.07 20.49 -4.38
N GLN A 10 -0.58 19.43 -4.86
CA GLN A 10 -0.06 18.07 -5.09
C GLN A 10 -0.03 17.06 -3.96
N LEU A 11 -1.14 16.33 -3.78
CA LEU A 11 -1.14 15.01 -3.17
C LEU A 11 -2.18 14.14 -3.88
N GLU A 12 -1.81 13.38 -4.91
CA GLU A 12 -2.46 12.12 -5.36
C GLU A 12 -1.72 11.48 -6.52
N ASP A 13 -1.08 12.30 -7.33
CA ASP A 13 0.15 11.92 -8.00
C ASP A 13 1.31 12.31 -7.08
N ILE A 14 1.57 11.50 -6.05
CA ILE A 14 2.84 11.63 -5.32
C ILE A 14 3.89 10.88 -6.16
N HIS A 15 4.65 11.62 -6.97
CA HIS A 15 6.07 11.30 -7.06
C HIS A 15 6.54 11.15 -5.61
N ALA A 16 6.94 9.92 -5.19
CA ALA A 16 7.65 9.72 -3.92
C ALA A 16 8.58 10.92 -3.72
N PRO A 17 8.67 11.52 -2.52
CA PRO A 17 9.49 12.71 -2.32
C PRO A 17 10.82 12.47 -3.03
N VAL A 18 11.02 13.20 -4.13
CA VAL A 18 12.34 13.24 -4.74
C VAL A 18 13.20 13.72 -3.59
N PRO A 19 14.24 12.98 -3.19
CA PRO A 19 15.08 13.40 -2.09
C PRO A 19 15.41 14.87 -2.31
N LEU A 20 15.18 15.71 -1.30
CA LEU A 20 15.46 17.15 -1.34
C LEU A 20 16.92 17.35 -1.74
N SER A 21 17.10 17.50 -3.05
CA SER A 21 18.35 17.64 -3.78
C SER A 21 17.99 17.59 -5.27
N ARG A 22 17.63 18.76 -5.83
CA ARG A 22 17.83 19.03 -7.26
C ARG A 22 19.31 19.24 -7.59
N THR A 23 20.21 18.82 -6.71
CA THR A 23 21.59 18.49 -7.03
C THR A 23 21.64 16.99 -7.27
N ARG A 24 21.29 16.52 -8.47
CA ARG A 24 21.79 15.20 -8.92
C ARG A 24 23.28 15.17 -8.53
N PRO A 25 23.75 14.22 -7.70
CA PRO A 25 25.16 13.87 -7.78
C PRO A 25 25.33 13.49 -9.23
N ARG A 26 26.07 14.29 -9.99
CA ARG A 26 26.45 13.89 -11.35
C ARG A 26 27.02 12.49 -11.19
N SER A 27 26.54 11.54 -11.98
CA SER A 27 27.26 10.29 -12.23
C SER A 27 28.72 10.68 -12.50
N VAL A 28 29.61 10.45 -11.53
CA VAL A 28 30.98 10.94 -11.61
C VAL A 28 31.75 9.94 -12.46
N PRO A 29 32.22 10.31 -13.66
CA PRO A 29 33.08 9.45 -14.44
C PRO A 29 34.46 9.35 -13.77
N VAL A 30 35.10 8.20 -13.96
CA VAL A 30 36.47 7.93 -13.51
C VAL A 30 37.44 8.88 -14.25
N TYR A 31 38.07 9.82 -13.54
CA TYR A 31 39.22 10.58 -14.07
C TYR A 31 40.52 10.00 -13.52
N THR A 32 41.31 9.39 -14.39
CA THR A 32 42.73 9.10 -14.15
C THR A 32 43.56 10.29 -14.61
N LEU A 33 44.29 10.92 -13.69
CA LEU A 33 45.30 11.95 -14.00
C LEU A 33 46.45 11.32 -14.82
N LYS A 34 46.71 11.85 -16.02
CA LYS A 34 48.01 11.71 -16.71
C LYS A 34 48.53 13.11 -17.04
N SER A 35 49.80 13.32 -16.71
CA SER A 35 50.60 14.54 -16.90
C SER A 35 50.93 14.82 -18.37
N PRO A 36 51.37 16.05 -18.71
CA PRO A 36 51.28 16.61 -20.06
C PRO A 36 52.59 16.55 -20.86
N THR A 37 52.49 16.45 -22.18
CA THR A 37 53.56 16.80 -23.14
C THR A 37 52.96 17.39 -24.43
N THR A 38 53.06 18.73 -24.51
CA THR A 38 53.47 19.60 -25.64
C THR A 38 53.09 19.32 -27.12
N THR A 39 52.41 20.35 -27.71
CA THR A 39 52.69 21.09 -28.99
C THR A 39 52.09 20.60 -30.34
N PRO A 40 51.84 21.46 -31.37
CA PRO A 40 50.47 21.92 -31.72
C PRO A 40 50.05 21.93 -33.23
N SER A 41 48.73 21.89 -33.51
CA SER A 41 47.99 22.57 -34.62
C SER A 41 48.24 22.16 -36.11
N PRO A 42 47.40 22.54 -37.13
CA PRO A 42 46.19 23.37 -37.14
C PRO A 42 44.97 22.90 -38.01
N SER A 43 43.83 23.57 -37.74
CA SER A 43 42.65 23.95 -38.56
C SER A 43 42.15 23.16 -39.78
N ARG A 44 40.83 22.87 -39.79
CA ARG A 44 39.96 23.21 -40.93
C ARG A 44 38.48 23.37 -40.56
N LEU A 45 37.92 24.49 -41.00
CA LEU A 45 36.50 24.81 -41.13
C LEU A 45 35.83 23.85 -42.12
N GLU A 46 34.57 23.47 -41.90
CA GLU A 46 33.50 23.58 -42.93
C GLU A 46 32.09 23.26 -42.41
N GLN A 47 31.24 24.28 -42.55
CA GLN A 47 29.88 24.31 -43.12
C GLN A 47 28.70 23.50 -42.52
N ASN A 48 27.72 24.32 -42.11
CA ASN A 48 26.28 24.09 -42.00
C ASN A 48 25.67 23.19 -43.09
N ARG A 49 24.86 22.20 -42.67
CA ARG A 49 23.64 21.80 -43.37
C ARG A 49 22.53 21.47 -42.37
N ARG A 50 21.47 22.29 -42.39
CA ARG A 50 20.19 22.02 -41.74
C ARG A 50 19.46 20.94 -42.53
N HIS A 51 19.13 19.82 -41.89
CA HIS A 51 18.08 18.92 -42.37
C HIS A 51 17.00 18.80 -41.31
N HIS A 52 15.80 19.24 -41.68
CA HIS A 52 14.56 18.92 -40.99
C HIS A 52 14.31 17.41 -41.14
N GLN A 53 14.46 16.67 -40.05
CA GLN A 53 13.88 15.34 -39.93
C GLN A 53 12.57 15.44 -39.15
N LYS A 54 11.47 15.16 -39.86
CA LYS A 54 10.18 14.81 -39.28
C LYS A 54 10.40 13.63 -38.33
N ILE A 55 10.13 13.82 -37.04
CA ILE A 55 10.03 12.72 -36.09
C ILE A 55 8.64 12.11 -36.26
N SER A 56 8.60 10.93 -36.85
CA SER A 56 7.47 10.01 -36.78
C SER A 56 7.24 9.62 -35.32
N ILE A 57 6.00 9.78 -34.86
CA ILE A 57 5.53 9.23 -33.58
C ILE A 57 5.55 7.71 -33.76
N GLU A 58 6.46 7.02 -33.08
CA GLU A 58 6.46 5.56 -33.03
C GLU A 58 5.22 5.07 -32.28
N ASP A 59 4.61 4.05 -32.88
CA ASP A 59 3.45 3.33 -32.40
C ASP A 59 3.61 2.82 -30.96
N LYS A 60 2.48 2.79 -30.25
CA LYS A 60 2.34 2.15 -28.93
C LYS A 60 3.01 0.76 -28.95
N PRO A 61 3.86 0.42 -27.97
CA PRO A 61 4.36 -0.94 -27.91
C PRO A 61 3.20 -1.90 -27.61
N PRO A 62 3.18 -3.10 -28.23
CA PRO A 62 2.18 -4.10 -27.96
C PRO A 62 2.30 -4.57 -26.50
N PHE A 63 1.14 -4.76 -25.87
CA PHE A 63 1.00 -5.32 -24.53
C PHE A 63 1.63 -6.73 -24.52
N ILE A 64 2.63 -6.95 -23.66
CA ILE A 64 3.27 -8.26 -23.49
C ILE A 64 2.54 -9.00 -22.36
N ASN A 65 1.94 -10.13 -22.73
CA ASN A 65 1.34 -11.13 -21.83
C ASN A 65 2.35 -11.62 -20.80
N PHE A 66 1.96 -11.65 -19.53
CA PHE A 66 2.53 -12.55 -18.54
C PHE A 66 1.42 -13.25 -17.78
N ALA A 67 1.28 -14.55 -18.04
CA ALA A 67 0.51 -15.45 -17.20
C ALA A 67 1.07 -15.36 -15.77
N SER A 68 0.24 -14.92 -14.82
CA SER A 68 0.59 -14.98 -13.41
C SER A 68 0.69 -16.44 -13.01
N ALA A 69 1.90 -16.89 -12.67
CA ALA A 69 2.09 -18.17 -12.02
C ALA A 69 1.44 -18.08 -10.64
N TYR A 70 0.19 -18.55 -10.54
CA TYR A 70 -0.52 -18.68 -9.27
C TYR A 70 0.25 -19.66 -8.38
N ILE A 71 0.85 -19.16 -7.31
CA ILE A 71 1.42 -19.96 -6.23
C ILE A 71 0.29 -20.20 -5.23
N ASN A 72 0.00 -21.47 -4.96
CA ASN A 72 -0.98 -21.87 -3.94
C ASN A 72 -0.65 -21.21 -2.58
N PRO A 73 -1.52 -20.31 -2.05
CA PRO A 73 -1.27 -19.60 -0.79
C PRO A 73 -1.30 -20.52 0.44
N TYR A 74 -1.73 -21.77 0.28
CA TYR A 74 -1.83 -22.77 1.35
C TYR A 74 -0.70 -23.80 1.34
N ARG A 75 0.45 -23.54 0.67
CA ARG A 75 1.63 -24.35 0.93
C ARG A 75 2.02 -24.14 2.39
N PRO A 76 2.00 -25.17 3.27
CA PRO A 76 2.40 -25.00 4.65
C PRO A 76 3.87 -24.57 4.68
N LEU A 77 4.12 -23.30 4.98
CA LEU A 77 5.44 -22.83 5.32
C LEU A 77 5.80 -23.47 6.66
N SER A 78 6.85 -24.28 6.66
CA SER A 78 7.35 -24.91 7.89
C SER A 78 7.61 -23.83 8.94
N PRO A 79 7.18 -24.03 10.21
CA PRO A 79 7.39 -23.05 11.25
C PRO A 79 8.90 -22.76 11.40
N VAL A 80 9.28 -21.50 11.23
CA VAL A 80 10.63 -21.03 11.56
C VAL A 80 10.69 -20.90 13.08
N PRO A 81 11.52 -21.69 13.79
CA PRO A 81 11.61 -21.59 15.24
C PRO A 81 12.24 -20.25 15.63
N VAL A 82 11.45 -19.40 16.29
CA VAL A 82 11.92 -18.20 16.97
C VAL A 82 12.57 -18.63 18.28
N TYR A 83 13.90 -18.70 18.31
CA TYR A 83 14.65 -19.00 19.53
C TYR A 83 14.58 -17.82 20.50
N HIS A 84 13.72 -17.91 21.52
CA HIS A 84 13.84 -17.10 22.71
C HIS A 84 14.91 -17.70 23.62
N HIS A 85 16.05 -17.02 23.75
CA HIS A 85 17.02 -17.31 24.80
C HIS A 85 16.43 -16.94 26.17
N SER A 86 15.81 -17.91 26.85
CA SER A 86 15.44 -17.81 28.25
C SER A 86 16.66 -18.11 29.13
N ARG A 87 17.19 -17.09 29.80
CA ARG A 87 18.15 -17.26 30.90
C ARG A 87 17.41 -17.79 32.13
N ARG A 88 17.84 -18.96 32.60
CA ARG A 88 17.51 -19.55 33.91
C ARG A 88 17.83 -18.58 35.05
N HIS A 89 16.92 -18.41 36.00
CA HIS A 89 17.28 -18.23 37.41
C HIS A 89 16.22 -18.80 38.37
N SER A 90 16.68 -19.77 39.16
CA SER A 90 16.38 -20.13 40.55
C SER A 90 14.98 -19.95 41.15
N ARG A 91 14.47 -21.10 41.62
CA ARG A 91 13.43 -21.32 42.63
C ARG A 91 13.58 -20.43 43.88
N SER A 92 12.46 -19.90 44.38
CA SER A 92 12.20 -19.82 45.82
C SER A 92 10.70 -20.00 46.10
N ARG A 93 10.39 -20.80 47.13
CA ARG A 93 9.06 -21.08 47.67
C ARG A 93 8.68 -19.98 48.68
N SER A 94 7.42 -19.57 48.74
CA SER A 94 6.60 -19.49 49.99
C SER A 94 5.18 -19.01 49.64
N ARG A 95 4.17 -19.85 49.89
CA ARG A 95 3.20 -19.83 51.01
C ARG A 95 1.97 -18.95 50.79
N SER A 96 0.85 -19.67 50.75
CA SER A 96 -0.54 -19.26 50.82
C SER A 96 -0.90 -18.48 52.10
N SER A 97 -1.80 -17.50 51.97
CA SER A 97 -2.87 -17.34 52.97
C SER A 97 -4.14 -16.75 52.32
N LYS A 98 -5.26 -17.42 52.59
CA LYS A 98 -6.62 -16.99 52.31
C LYS A 98 -7.01 -15.87 53.29
N ARG A 99 -7.79 -14.89 52.85
CA ARG A 99 -8.98 -14.36 53.57
C ARG A 99 -9.74 -13.31 52.75
N LYS A 100 -10.97 -13.66 52.34
CA LYS A 100 -12.14 -12.76 52.22
C LYS A 100 -12.62 -12.43 53.66
N PRO A 101 -13.44 -11.38 53.96
CA PRO A 101 -14.67 -11.05 53.24
C PRO A 101 -15.26 -9.59 53.28
N LYS A 102 -16.32 -9.41 52.47
CA LYS A 102 -17.62 -8.69 52.69
C LYS A 102 -17.73 -7.13 52.74
N ASN A 103 -18.46 -6.63 51.72
CA ASN A 103 -19.59 -5.66 51.66
C ASN A 103 -19.95 -4.76 52.87
N GLN A 104 -20.16 -3.45 52.61
CA GLN A 104 -21.45 -2.69 52.56
C GLN A 104 -21.15 -1.17 52.49
N ARG A 105 -21.64 -0.41 51.47
CA ARG A 105 -22.71 0.64 51.51
C ARG A 105 -22.71 1.50 52.80
N SER A 106 -22.75 2.83 52.81
CA SER A 106 -23.52 3.80 52.01
C SER A 106 -23.10 5.28 52.24
N SER A 107 -23.38 6.16 51.25
CA SER A 107 -23.97 7.54 51.34
C SER A 107 -23.28 8.62 52.23
N VAL A 108 -23.00 9.88 51.85
CA VAL A 108 -23.83 10.97 51.26
C VAL A 108 -22.90 12.17 50.91
N ASP A 109 -23.23 12.87 49.81
CA ASP A 109 -22.98 14.27 49.38
C ASP A 109 -21.64 15.00 49.62
N LEU A 110 -21.12 15.64 48.55
CA LEU A 110 -21.20 17.10 48.38
C LEU A 110 -20.64 17.56 47.03
N ILE A 111 -21.36 18.52 46.45
CA ILE A 111 -21.14 19.15 45.16
C ILE A 111 -19.94 20.11 45.22
N HIS A 112 -18.97 19.93 44.34
CA HIS A 112 -18.16 21.04 43.84
C HIS A 112 -17.96 20.88 42.33
N LYS A 113 -18.59 21.80 41.57
CA LYS A 113 -18.23 22.10 40.19
C LYS A 113 -16.75 22.50 40.16
N ASN A 114 -15.97 21.91 39.26
CA ASN A 114 -14.82 22.54 38.66
C ASN A 114 -14.53 21.90 37.29
N GLU A 115 -14.14 22.79 36.39
CA GLU A 115 -13.84 22.63 34.97
C GLU A 115 -12.69 21.64 34.75
N ASP A 116 -12.90 20.52 34.04
CA ASP A 116 -11.80 19.69 33.50
C ASP A 116 -12.31 18.57 32.53
N ASP A 117 -13.21 18.89 31.59
CA ASP A 117 -13.81 17.87 30.69
C ASP A 117 -13.03 17.60 29.38
N ASN A 118 -11.87 18.23 29.15
CA ASN A 118 -11.13 18.06 27.89
C ASN A 118 -9.92 17.11 27.95
N LYS A 119 -9.61 16.51 29.11
CA LYS A 119 -8.44 15.61 29.25
C LYS A 119 -8.79 14.13 29.45
N ILE A 120 -10.02 13.82 29.88
CA ILE A 120 -10.45 12.45 30.17
C ILE A 120 -10.88 11.71 28.88
N HIS A 121 -11.19 12.44 27.80
CA HIS A 121 -11.70 11.82 26.58
C HIS A 121 -10.61 11.20 25.68
N GLU A 122 -9.36 11.70 25.70
CA GLU A 122 -8.25 11.12 24.92
C GLU A 122 -7.71 9.82 25.56
N ASP A 123 -7.57 9.78 26.88
CA ASP A 123 -7.04 8.60 27.59
C ASP A 123 -8.02 7.41 27.54
N THR A 124 -9.33 7.67 27.47
CA THR A 124 -10.33 6.59 27.37
C THR A 124 -10.33 5.91 25.99
N ILE A 125 -9.92 6.61 24.93
CA ILE A 125 -9.80 6.05 23.57
C ILE A 125 -8.53 5.21 23.45
N ALA A 126 -7.39 5.71 23.96
CA ALA A 126 -6.13 4.97 23.96
C ALA A 126 -6.22 3.65 24.76
N THR A 127 -7.00 3.63 25.83
CA THR A 127 -7.18 2.44 26.68
C THR A 127 -8.16 1.40 26.08
N LYS A 128 -9.02 1.79 25.12
CA LYS A 128 -9.90 0.85 24.39
C LYS A 128 -9.20 0.14 23.23
N LEU A 129 -8.13 0.72 22.67
CA LEU A 129 -7.43 0.23 21.48
C LEU A 129 -6.35 -0.84 21.76
N THR A 130 -6.12 -1.19 23.02
CA THR A 130 -5.07 -2.15 23.45
C THR A 130 -5.62 -3.51 23.91
N ARG A 131 -6.86 -3.85 23.53
CA ARG A 131 -7.37 -5.21 23.76
C ARG A 131 -6.53 -6.23 22.98
N ASN A 132 -6.18 -7.34 23.63
CA ASN A 132 -5.63 -8.52 22.96
C ASN A 132 -6.73 -9.10 22.04
N TYR A 133 -6.82 -8.61 20.81
CA TYR A 133 -7.75 -9.10 19.81
C TYR A 133 -7.44 -10.58 19.55
N HIS A 134 -8.45 -11.43 19.74
CA HIS A 134 -8.39 -12.79 19.26
C HIS A 134 -8.23 -12.74 17.74
N SER A 135 -7.33 -13.55 17.18
CA SER A 135 -7.11 -13.60 15.74
C SER A 135 -8.43 -13.94 15.05
N VAL A 136 -8.96 -12.99 14.28
CA VAL A 136 -10.15 -13.21 13.45
C VAL A 136 -9.75 -14.19 12.34
N GLU A 137 -10.34 -15.38 12.36
CA GLU A 137 -10.16 -16.35 11.30
C GLU A 137 -11.05 -15.96 10.13
N ILE A 138 -10.42 -15.52 9.04
CA ILE A 138 -11.11 -15.15 7.80
C ILE A 138 -10.92 -16.31 6.84
N SER A 139 -12.01 -16.99 6.49
CA SER A 139 -12.01 -18.09 5.53
C SER A 139 -13.34 -18.13 4.79
N PRO A 140 -13.35 -18.47 3.49
CA PRO A 140 -14.58 -18.53 2.70
C PRO A 140 -15.52 -19.60 3.24
N SER A 141 -16.83 -19.39 3.08
CA SER A 141 -17.85 -20.38 3.44
C SER A 141 -17.76 -21.65 2.59
N ASP A 142 -17.35 -21.50 1.33
CA ASP A 142 -16.98 -22.59 0.44
C ASP A 142 -15.57 -22.37 -0.15
N PRO A 143 -14.55 -23.10 0.34
CA PRO A 143 -13.20 -23.05 -0.20
C PRO A 143 -13.09 -23.50 -1.66
N ASN A 144 -14.02 -24.33 -2.15
CA ASN A 144 -13.97 -24.84 -3.53
C ASN A 144 -14.53 -23.85 -4.55
N ALA A 145 -15.29 -22.83 -4.11
CA ALA A 145 -15.81 -21.79 -4.98
C ALA A 145 -14.69 -21.02 -5.72
N PHE A 146 -13.49 -20.98 -5.15
CA PHE A 146 -12.33 -20.30 -5.72
C PHE A 146 -11.15 -21.25 -5.96
N ASP A 147 -11.43 -22.44 -6.49
CA ASP A 147 -10.37 -23.37 -6.89
C ASP A 147 -9.44 -22.78 -7.98
N MET A 148 -8.29 -23.43 -8.15
CA MET A 148 -7.29 -23.07 -9.16
C MET A 148 -7.87 -22.89 -10.57
N ARG A 149 -8.83 -23.73 -10.94
CA ARG A 149 -9.43 -23.75 -12.27
C ARG A 149 -10.31 -22.52 -12.48
N PHE A 150 -11.10 -22.17 -11.47
CA PHE A 150 -11.91 -20.96 -11.46
C PHE A 150 -11.04 -19.71 -11.49
N CYS A 151 -10.04 -19.60 -10.62
CA CYS A 151 -9.13 -18.44 -10.59
C CYS A 151 -8.43 -18.24 -11.94
N HIS A 152 -7.92 -19.32 -12.55
CA HIS A 152 -7.29 -19.26 -13.86
C HIS A 152 -8.27 -18.82 -14.95
N LYS A 153 -9.49 -19.39 -14.97
CA LYS A 153 -10.55 -19.01 -15.92
C LYS A 153 -10.95 -17.54 -15.77
N ARG A 154 -11.14 -17.07 -14.54
CA ARG A 154 -11.43 -15.67 -14.22
C ARG A 154 -10.34 -14.76 -14.77
N GLN A 155 -9.07 -15.10 -14.58
CA GLN A 155 -7.94 -14.33 -15.09
C GLN A 155 -7.90 -14.32 -16.63
N MET A 156 -8.08 -15.48 -17.28
CA MET A 156 -8.14 -15.57 -18.74
C MET A 156 -9.24 -14.69 -19.34
N ILE A 157 -10.41 -14.58 -18.69
CA ILE A 157 -11.52 -13.73 -19.13
C ILE A 157 -11.14 -12.25 -19.00
N ILE A 158 -10.54 -11.85 -17.86
CA ILE A 158 -10.07 -10.49 -17.60
C ILE A 158 -9.03 -10.04 -18.64
N ASP A 159 -8.12 -10.94 -18.99
CA ASP A 159 -6.99 -10.68 -19.89
C ASP A 159 -7.36 -10.83 -21.35
N ASN A 160 -8.57 -11.31 -21.67
CA ASN A 160 -8.98 -11.52 -23.05
C ASN A 160 -9.19 -10.18 -23.78
N PRO A 161 -8.33 -9.83 -24.77
CA PRO A 161 -8.42 -8.56 -25.47
C PRO A 161 -9.68 -8.47 -26.34
N PHE A 162 -10.21 -9.61 -26.82
CA PHE A 162 -11.39 -9.63 -27.68
C PHE A 162 -12.60 -8.98 -27.02
N TYR A 163 -12.85 -9.28 -25.74
CA TYR A 163 -13.98 -8.67 -25.03
C TYR A 163 -13.82 -7.16 -24.90
N ARG A 164 -12.60 -6.69 -24.61
CA ARG A 164 -12.31 -5.26 -24.47
C ARG A 164 -12.52 -4.52 -25.78
N GLU A 165 -11.85 -4.98 -26.84
CA GLU A 165 -11.94 -4.39 -28.18
C GLU A 165 -13.38 -4.35 -28.68
N LYS A 166 -14.15 -5.42 -28.47
CA LYS A 166 -15.55 -5.47 -28.91
C LYS A 166 -16.43 -4.53 -28.10
N VAL A 167 -16.35 -4.56 -26.77
CA VAL A 167 -17.16 -3.68 -25.91
C VAL A 167 -16.82 -2.21 -26.17
N ASP A 168 -15.54 -1.88 -26.34
CA ASP A 168 -15.10 -0.50 -26.63
C ASP A 168 -15.58 -0.01 -28.00
N SER A 169 -15.87 -0.93 -28.94
CA SER A 169 -16.42 -0.60 -30.26
C SER A 169 -17.93 -0.36 -30.28
N TRP A 170 -18.65 -0.72 -29.21
CA TRP A 170 -20.11 -0.67 -29.20
C TRP A 170 -20.65 0.75 -29.15
N LYS A 171 -21.61 1.03 -30.05
CA LYS A 171 -22.43 2.25 -30.03
C LYS A 171 -23.81 1.90 -29.51
N VAL A 172 -23.91 1.83 -28.19
CA VAL A 172 -25.13 1.42 -27.51
C VAL A 172 -26.15 2.56 -27.53
N SER A 173 -27.38 2.27 -27.96
CA SER A 173 -28.46 3.27 -28.08
C SER A 173 -29.52 3.16 -26.98
N SER A 174 -29.62 2.01 -26.32
CA SER A 174 -30.54 1.75 -25.22
C SER A 174 -30.05 0.56 -24.38
N ILE A 175 -30.62 0.39 -23.19
CA ILE A 175 -30.37 -0.78 -22.34
C ILE A 175 -30.74 -2.08 -23.07
N ASN A 176 -31.86 -2.13 -23.79
CA ASN A 176 -32.25 -3.32 -24.56
C ASN A 176 -31.26 -3.63 -25.71
N HIS A 177 -30.72 -2.60 -26.36
CA HIS A 177 -29.66 -2.79 -27.35
C HIS A 177 -28.38 -3.34 -26.69
N LEU A 178 -28.00 -2.83 -25.51
CA LEU A 178 -26.88 -3.38 -24.74
C LEU A 178 -27.07 -4.86 -24.41
N ILE A 179 -28.24 -5.23 -23.89
CA ILE A 179 -28.58 -6.61 -23.55
C ILE A 179 -28.44 -7.51 -24.76
N THR A 180 -28.88 -7.06 -25.94
CA THR A 180 -28.76 -7.81 -27.20
C THR A 180 -27.29 -8.02 -27.58
N LEU A 181 -26.48 -6.95 -27.56
CA LEU A 181 -25.04 -7.04 -27.86
C LEU A 181 -24.29 -7.96 -26.90
N ILE A 182 -24.64 -7.92 -25.60
CA ILE A 182 -24.09 -8.82 -24.59
C ILE A 182 -24.48 -10.27 -24.87
N LYS A 183 -25.74 -10.55 -25.22
CA LYS A 183 -26.20 -11.89 -25.60
C LYS A 183 -25.40 -12.40 -26.79
N ASP A 184 -25.29 -11.61 -27.86
CA ASP A 184 -24.65 -11.99 -29.12
C ASP A 184 -23.16 -12.31 -28.95
N ILE A 185 -22.41 -11.48 -28.24
CA ILE A 185 -20.97 -11.74 -28.02
C ILE A 185 -20.70 -12.90 -27.05
N THR A 186 -21.70 -13.26 -26.22
CA THR A 186 -21.59 -14.34 -25.23
C THR A 186 -22.42 -15.57 -25.58
N VAL A 187 -22.85 -15.69 -26.84
CA VAL A 187 -23.43 -16.94 -27.36
C VAL A 187 -22.43 -18.07 -27.13
N GLU A 188 -22.92 -19.17 -26.55
CA GLU A 188 -22.14 -20.37 -26.19
C GLU A 188 -20.99 -20.14 -25.19
N LYS A 189 -20.88 -18.94 -24.61
CA LYS A 189 -19.90 -18.64 -23.55
C LYS A 189 -20.47 -18.97 -22.18
N ASN A 190 -19.58 -19.05 -21.19
CA ASN A 190 -20.03 -19.29 -19.83
C ASN A 190 -20.64 -18.03 -19.24
N ILE A 191 -21.45 -18.20 -18.20
CA ILE A 191 -22.04 -17.10 -17.44
C ILE A 191 -20.98 -16.11 -16.93
N THR A 192 -19.79 -16.59 -16.56
CA THR A 192 -18.65 -15.76 -16.14
C THR A 192 -18.20 -14.76 -17.22
N ASP A 193 -18.14 -15.18 -18.48
CA ASP A 193 -17.79 -14.32 -19.60
C ASP A 193 -18.83 -13.20 -19.77
N ARG A 194 -20.13 -13.55 -19.64
CA ARG A 194 -21.24 -12.60 -19.73
C ARG A 194 -21.21 -11.56 -18.61
N ILE A 195 -20.94 -11.99 -17.37
CA ILE A 195 -20.79 -11.10 -16.22
C ILE A 195 -19.59 -10.18 -16.40
N TRP A 196 -18.47 -10.67 -16.95
CA TRP A 196 -17.31 -9.83 -17.25
C TRP A 196 -17.64 -8.75 -18.28
N VAL A 197 -18.36 -9.10 -19.35
CA VAL A 197 -18.78 -8.12 -20.37
C VAL A 197 -19.67 -7.04 -19.76
N ILE A 198 -20.61 -7.40 -18.86
CA ILE A 198 -21.42 -6.44 -18.10
C ILE A 198 -20.52 -5.52 -17.25
N TYR A 199 -19.66 -6.12 -16.42
CA TYR A 199 -18.74 -5.40 -15.53
C TYR A 199 -17.82 -4.44 -16.30
N TYR A 200 -17.23 -4.92 -17.39
CA TYR A 200 -16.34 -4.13 -18.24
C TYR A 200 -17.12 -3.00 -18.93
N TRP A 201 -18.29 -3.26 -19.50
CA TRP A 201 -19.09 -2.20 -20.10
C TRP A 201 -19.44 -1.10 -19.09
N ILE A 202 -19.87 -1.45 -17.89
CA ILE A 202 -20.14 -0.49 -16.81
C ILE A 202 -18.87 0.30 -16.48
N SER A 203 -17.73 -0.38 -16.33
CA SER A 203 -16.43 0.25 -16.06
C SER A 203 -16.02 1.28 -17.11
N GLN A 204 -16.48 1.11 -18.34
CA GLN A 204 -16.11 1.98 -19.45
C GLN A 204 -17.09 3.14 -19.66
N ASN A 205 -18.36 2.97 -19.30
CA ASN A 205 -19.43 3.87 -19.72
C ASN A 205 -20.13 4.62 -18.58
N ILE A 206 -19.94 4.20 -17.33
CA ILE A 206 -20.52 4.86 -16.16
C ILE A 206 -19.38 5.47 -15.32
N GLN A 207 -19.53 6.75 -14.96
CA GLN A 207 -18.61 7.47 -14.08
C GLN A 207 -19.19 7.63 -12.67
N TYR A 208 -18.34 7.75 -11.66
CA TYR A 208 -18.83 7.97 -10.29
C TYR A 208 -19.30 9.41 -10.12
N ASP A 209 -20.54 9.59 -9.65
CA ASP A 209 -21.12 10.89 -9.36
C ASP A 209 -20.74 11.34 -7.95
N ILE A 210 -19.68 12.14 -7.87
CA ILE A 210 -19.13 12.69 -6.61
C ILE A 210 -19.99 13.82 -6.01
N ASP A 211 -20.86 14.45 -6.81
CA ASP A 211 -21.65 15.62 -6.42
C ASP A 211 -23.04 15.24 -5.86
N THR A 212 -23.28 13.94 -5.71
CA THR A 212 -24.55 13.37 -5.33
C THR A 212 -24.36 12.60 -4.02
N ASP A 213 -24.95 13.10 -2.94
CA ASP A 213 -24.88 12.46 -1.62
C ASP A 213 -25.41 11.03 -1.70
N PHE A 214 -24.81 10.10 -0.93
CA PHE A 214 -25.28 8.72 -0.80
C PHE A 214 -26.78 8.64 -0.44
N ASN A 215 -27.27 9.61 0.35
CA ASN A 215 -28.68 9.70 0.75
C ASN A 215 -29.57 10.45 -0.25
N SER A 216 -29.02 11.05 -1.30
CA SER A 216 -29.78 11.73 -2.35
C SER A 216 -30.29 10.72 -3.40
N HIS A 217 -31.26 9.90 -3.00
CA HIS A 217 -31.88 8.81 -3.77
C HIS A 217 -32.60 9.26 -5.07
N HIS A 218 -32.41 10.50 -5.52
CA HIS A 218 -33.39 11.20 -6.37
C HIS A 218 -32.87 11.55 -7.77
N ARG A 219 -31.57 11.42 -8.08
CA ARG A 219 -31.04 11.82 -9.40
C ARG A 219 -31.09 10.74 -10.47
N TYR A 220 -31.05 9.45 -10.11
CA TYR A 220 -31.07 8.33 -11.06
C TYR A 220 -31.99 7.23 -10.55
N GLN A 221 -33.25 7.22 -11.00
CA GLN A 221 -34.27 6.30 -10.46
C GLN A 221 -34.39 5.01 -11.28
N THR A 222 -33.99 5.02 -12.55
CA THR A 222 -34.09 3.87 -13.46
C THR A 222 -32.75 3.52 -14.13
N ALA A 223 -32.63 2.30 -14.67
CA ALA A 223 -31.45 1.92 -15.47
C ALA A 223 -31.29 2.80 -16.71
N GLU A 224 -32.40 3.21 -17.33
CA GLU A 224 -32.41 4.14 -18.44
C GLU A 224 -31.84 5.51 -18.06
N ASP A 225 -32.13 6.01 -16.86
CA ASP A 225 -31.57 7.27 -16.36
C ASP A 225 -30.06 7.16 -16.17
N ILE A 226 -29.59 6.07 -15.55
CA ILE A 226 -28.16 5.80 -15.34
C ILE A 226 -27.44 5.67 -16.68
N PHE A 227 -28.03 4.92 -17.61
CA PHE A 227 -27.50 4.73 -18.97
C PHE A 227 -27.37 6.05 -19.72
N ARG A 228 -28.42 6.89 -19.70
CA ARG A 228 -28.42 8.18 -20.38
C ARG A 228 -27.47 9.19 -19.73
N ALA A 229 -27.39 9.19 -18.40
CA ALA A 229 -26.51 10.10 -17.67
C ALA A 229 -25.03 9.73 -17.79
N GLY A 230 -24.72 8.43 -17.96
CA GLY A 230 -23.34 7.94 -17.97
C GLY A 230 -22.62 8.14 -16.63
N LYS A 231 -23.36 8.38 -15.55
CA LYS A 231 -22.81 8.57 -14.20
C LYS A 231 -23.79 8.17 -13.11
N SER A 232 -23.29 7.70 -11.97
CA SER A 232 -24.12 7.33 -10.81
C SER A 232 -23.34 7.18 -9.50
N THR A 233 -24.06 6.97 -8.40
CA THR A 233 -23.50 6.55 -7.10
C THR A 233 -23.41 5.03 -7.01
N CYS A 234 -22.80 4.47 -5.96
CA CYS A 234 -22.70 3.02 -5.75
C CYS A 234 -24.06 2.28 -5.82
N GLU A 235 -25.13 2.88 -5.31
CA GLU A 235 -26.49 2.36 -5.44
C GLU A 235 -26.92 2.18 -6.90
N GLY A 236 -26.62 3.17 -7.74
CA GLY A 236 -26.91 3.12 -9.17
C GLY A 236 -26.05 2.11 -9.91
N TYR A 237 -24.74 2.03 -9.61
CA TYR A 237 -23.88 0.97 -10.13
C TYR A 237 -24.42 -0.43 -9.83
N ALA A 238 -24.81 -0.67 -8.57
CA ALA A 238 -25.34 -1.96 -8.17
C ALA A 238 -26.70 -2.28 -8.82
N SER A 239 -27.50 -1.24 -9.07
CA SER A 239 -28.82 -1.36 -9.70
C SER A 239 -28.72 -1.64 -11.20
N ILE A 240 -27.89 -0.91 -11.96
CA ILE A 240 -27.70 -1.20 -13.40
C ILE A 240 -27.08 -2.58 -13.61
N PHE A 241 -26.14 -2.98 -12.75
CA PHE A 241 -25.53 -4.31 -12.80
C PHE A 241 -26.58 -5.41 -12.60
N LYS A 242 -27.43 -5.28 -11.57
CA LYS A 242 -28.53 -6.22 -11.31
C LYS A 242 -29.54 -6.27 -12.45
N ILE A 243 -29.97 -5.12 -12.97
CA ILE A 243 -30.94 -5.06 -14.08
C ILE A 243 -30.41 -5.76 -15.34
N LEU A 244 -29.14 -5.56 -15.67
CA LEU A 244 -28.51 -6.28 -16.78
C LEU A 244 -28.45 -7.79 -16.51
N CYS A 245 -28.09 -8.21 -15.29
CA CYS A 245 -28.10 -9.61 -14.90
C CYS A 245 -29.48 -10.26 -14.98
N ASP A 246 -30.51 -9.61 -14.44
CA ASP A 246 -31.89 -10.11 -14.43
C ASP A 246 -32.41 -10.31 -15.88
N ASN A 247 -32.15 -9.36 -16.79
CA ASN A 247 -32.51 -9.46 -18.21
C ASN A 247 -31.70 -10.52 -19.00
N LEU A 248 -30.61 -10.99 -18.42
CA LEU A 248 -29.73 -12.02 -18.97
C LEU A 248 -29.90 -13.36 -18.25
N ASN A 249 -30.92 -13.48 -17.38
CA ASN A 249 -31.22 -14.65 -16.55
C ASN A 249 -30.03 -15.09 -15.67
N ILE A 250 -29.36 -14.11 -15.05
CA ILE A 250 -28.27 -14.32 -14.11
C ILE A 250 -28.78 -13.94 -12.72
N SER A 251 -28.77 -14.89 -11.77
CA SER A 251 -29.14 -14.60 -10.38
C SER A 251 -28.17 -13.57 -9.80
N CYS A 252 -28.70 -12.40 -9.44
CA CYS A 252 -27.93 -11.29 -8.91
C CYS A 252 -28.67 -10.61 -7.76
N GLU A 253 -28.01 -10.47 -6.63
CA GLU A 253 -28.52 -9.76 -5.47
C GLU A 253 -27.78 -8.44 -5.26
N LYS A 254 -28.50 -7.46 -4.71
CA LYS A 254 -27.95 -6.18 -4.31
C LYS A 254 -27.69 -6.21 -2.81
N ILE A 255 -26.46 -5.92 -2.41
CA ILE A 255 -25.99 -5.99 -1.03
C ILE A 255 -25.73 -4.59 -0.53
N ARG A 256 -26.36 -4.23 0.59
CA ARG A 256 -26.12 -2.97 1.31
C ARG A 256 -25.21 -3.22 2.49
N GLY A 257 -24.35 -2.25 2.81
CA GLY A 257 -23.47 -2.36 3.97
C GLY A 257 -22.51 -1.19 4.14
N TYR A 258 -21.36 -1.51 4.72
CA TYR A 258 -20.38 -0.55 5.19
C TYR A 258 -19.06 -0.74 4.45
N ALA A 259 -18.55 0.32 3.82
CA ALA A 259 -17.26 0.29 3.16
C ALA A 259 -16.28 1.26 3.80
N LYS A 260 -15.01 0.85 3.95
CA LYS A 260 -13.91 1.74 4.35
C LYS A 260 -13.55 2.63 3.16
N ASP A 261 -14.42 3.59 2.85
CA ASP A 261 -14.29 4.50 1.72
C ASP A 261 -13.24 5.60 1.97
N PHE A 262 -13.18 6.58 1.07
CA PHE A 262 -12.26 7.72 1.16
C PHE A 262 -12.37 8.50 2.48
N PHE A 263 -13.54 8.48 3.15
CA PHE A 263 -13.78 9.22 4.38
C PHE A 263 -13.52 8.40 5.65
N PHE A 264 -13.27 7.09 5.52
CA PHE A 264 -12.96 6.23 6.66
C PHE A 264 -11.66 6.67 7.34
N LYS A 265 -11.67 6.70 8.67
CA LYS A 265 -10.48 7.04 9.48
C LYS A 265 -10.24 5.99 10.55
N ILE A 266 -8.99 5.53 10.63
CA ILE A 266 -8.58 4.47 11.57
C ILE A 266 -8.66 4.97 13.03
N ASP A 267 -8.44 6.27 13.29
CA ASP A 267 -8.53 6.88 14.63
C ASP A 267 -9.97 7.08 15.11
N LYS A 268 -10.93 7.09 14.18
CA LYS A 268 -12.37 7.22 14.45
C LYS A 268 -13.14 6.16 13.66
N PRO A 269 -12.95 4.87 13.97
CA PRO A 269 -13.36 3.80 13.10
C PRO A 269 -14.84 3.44 13.38
N THR A 270 -15.74 4.40 13.17
CA THR A 270 -17.18 4.23 13.42
C THR A 270 -17.98 4.50 12.15
N PHE A 271 -19.02 3.69 11.94
CA PHE A 271 -20.00 3.89 10.89
C PHE A 271 -21.31 4.36 11.53
N SER A 272 -21.83 5.50 11.10
CA SER A 272 -23.12 6.03 11.58
C SER A 272 -24.31 5.46 10.80
N GLN A 273 -24.11 5.10 9.54
CA GLN A 273 -25.10 4.55 8.63
C GLN A 273 -24.42 3.69 7.57
N ILE A 274 -25.22 2.89 6.86
CA ILE A 274 -24.81 2.24 5.60
C ILE A 274 -24.31 3.32 4.65
N ASN A 275 -23.14 3.13 4.06
CA ASN A 275 -22.51 4.07 3.14
C ASN A 275 -22.18 3.45 1.78
N HIS A 276 -22.50 2.18 1.54
CA HIS A 276 -22.17 1.52 0.28
C HIS A 276 -23.14 0.42 -0.11
N THR A 277 -23.22 0.18 -1.43
CA THR A 277 -24.03 -0.87 -2.05
C THR A 277 -23.23 -1.54 -3.18
N TRP A 278 -23.22 -2.87 -3.22
CA TRP A 278 -22.57 -3.69 -4.26
C TRP A 278 -23.46 -4.91 -4.63
N ASN A 279 -22.92 -5.90 -5.34
CA ASN A 279 -23.68 -7.08 -5.78
C ASN A 279 -23.05 -8.41 -5.36
N ALA A 280 -23.90 -9.45 -5.33
CA ALA A 280 -23.47 -10.83 -5.44
C ALA A 280 -24.15 -11.49 -6.63
N VAL A 281 -23.45 -12.39 -7.32
CA VAL A 281 -23.98 -13.17 -8.44
C VAL A 281 -23.81 -14.65 -8.18
N GLN A 282 -24.79 -15.45 -8.58
CA GLN A 282 -24.68 -16.90 -8.55
C GLN A 282 -24.21 -17.42 -9.91
N LEU A 283 -23.18 -18.28 -9.93
CA LEU A 283 -22.72 -18.94 -11.14
C LEU A 283 -23.34 -20.35 -11.26
N ASN A 284 -23.11 -21.02 -12.40
CA ASN A 284 -23.65 -22.35 -12.70
C ASN A 284 -23.25 -23.46 -11.71
N ASN A 285 -22.27 -23.21 -10.85
CA ASN A 285 -21.87 -24.12 -9.76
C ASN A 285 -22.70 -23.91 -8.48
N ASN A 286 -23.75 -23.09 -8.54
CA ASN A 286 -24.60 -22.69 -7.41
C ASN A 286 -23.89 -21.88 -6.31
N HIS A 287 -22.66 -21.42 -6.55
CA HIS A 287 -21.93 -20.58 -5.61
C HIS A 287 -22.15 -19.10 -5.90
N TRP A 288 -22.16 -18.30 -4.83
CA TRP A 288 -22.27 -16.85 -4.86
C TRP A 288 -20.89 -16.20 -4.89
N TYR A 289 -20.76 -15.12 -5.66
CA TYR A 289 -19.52 -14.37 -5.85
C TYR A 289 -19.79 -12.88 -5.72
N LEU A 290 -18.90 -12.17 -5.03
CA LEU A 290 -19.04 -10.74 -4.77
C LEU A 290 -18.51 -9.92 -5.95
N ILE A 291 -19.22 -8.85 -6.29
CA ILE A 291 -18.84 -7.89 -7.33
C ILE A 291 -19.12 -6.49 -6.82
N ASP A 292 -18.14 -5.60 -6.96
CA ASP A 292 -18.36 -4.16 -6.80
C ASP A 292 -17.96 -3.43 -8.08
N SER A 293 -18.96 -3.07 -8.87
CA SER A 293 -18.74 -2.32 -10.10
C SER A 293 -18.34 -0.88 -9.83
N ALA A 294 -18.82 -0.24 -8.75
CA ALA A 294 -18.51 1.16 -8.45
C ALA A 294 -17.02 1.34 -8.17
N TRP A 295 -16.46 0.56 -7.23
CA TRP A 295 -15.02 0.58 -6.94
C TRP A 295 -14.19 -0.10 -8.04
N GLY A 296 -14.84 -0.94 -8.85
CA GLY A 296 -14.27 -1.54 -10.05
C GLY A 296 -13.95 -0.58 -11.19
N THR A 297 -14.56 0.61 -11.22
CA THR A 297 -14.43 1.58 -12.32
C THR A 297 -13.35 2.63 -12.12
N GLY A 298 -12.90 2.86 -10.88
CA GLY A 298 -12.00 3.96 -10.59
C GLY A 298 -11.76 4.24 -9.11
N TYR A 299 -11.40 5.48 -8.82
CA TYR A 299 -11.25 6.02 -7.46
C TYR A 299 -11.52 7.53 -7.45
N ILE A 300 -11.69 8.07 -6.26
CA ILE A 300 -11.74 9.53 -6.02
C ILE A 300 -10.35 9.95 -5.58
N ASP A 301 -9.80 10.99 -6.22
CA ASP A 301 -8.54 11.58 -5.81
C ASP A 301 -8.70 12.58 -4.64
N ASN A 302 -7.64 12.95 -3.94
CA ASN A 302 -7.61 13.94 -2.86
C ASN A 302 -8.00 15.34 -3.35
N TYR A 303 -7.99 15.60 -4.66
CA TYR A 303 -8.62 16.80 -5.22
C TYR A 303 -10.13 16.66 -5.38
N HIS A 304 -10.68 15.58 -4.83
CA HIS A 304 -12.08 15.18 -4.90
C HIS A 304 -12.54 15.03 -6.35
N LYS A 305 -11.70 14.44 -7.22
CA LYS A 305 -12.03 14.17 -8.62
C LYS A 305 -12.05 12.67 -8.88
N TYR A 306 -13.08 12.22 -9.58
CA TYR A 306 -13.13 10.86 -10.06
C TYR A 306 -12.05 10.59 -11.13
N LYS A 307 -11.31 9.50 -10.94
CA LYS A 307 -10.31 8.95 -11.86
C LYS A 307 -10.76 7.57 -12.29
N LYS A 308 -11.04 7.46 -13.59
CA LYS A 308 -11.37 6.18 -14.22
C LYS A 308 -10.13 5.28 -14.24
N GLU A 309 -10.24 4.11 -13.63
CA GLU A 309 -9.22 3.06 -13.57
C GLU A 309 -9.94 1.73 -13.39
N LEU A 310 -9.90 0.87 -14.41
CA LEU A 310 -10.46 -0.47 -14.28
C LEU A 310 -9.69 -1.24 -13.21
N LYS A 311 -10.40 -1.73 -12.19
CA LYS A 311 -9.86 -2.58 -11.13
C LYS A 311 -10.50 -3.96 -11.20
N PRO A 312 -9.88 -4.94 -11.89
CA PRO A 312 -10.41 -6.30 -11.96
C PRO A 312 -10.48 -7.01 -10.61
N HIS A 313 -9.82 -6.49 -9.57
CA HIS A 313 -9.93 -7.01 -8.20
C HIS A 313 -11.38 -7.16 -7.75
N TYR A 314 -12.24 -6.17 -8.05
CA TYR A 314 -13.65 -6.14 -7.63
C TYR A 314 -14.60 -6.95 -8.51
N PHE A 315 -14.08 -7.70 -9.49
CA PHE A 315 -14.86 -8.65 -10.29
C PHE A 315 -14.71 -10.06 -9.71
N LEU A 316 -15.80 -10.66 -9.23
CA LEU A 316 -15.83 -12.00 -8.62
C LEU A 316 -14.74 -12.13 -7.54
N THR A 317 -14.76 -11.19 -6.59
CA THR A 317 -13.77 -11.05 -5.53
C THR A 317 -13.91 -12.19 -4.52
N HIS A 318 -12.77 -12.70 -4.04
CA HIS A 318 -12.77 -13.61 -2.90
C HIS A 318 -13.38 -12.92 -1.67
N PRO A 319 -14.26 -13.58 -0.90
CA PRO A 319 -14.87 -12.98 0.28
C PRO A 319 -13.85 -12.62 1.37
N GLU A 320 -12.79 -13.42 1.50
CA GLU A 320 -11.67 -13.15 2.40
C GLU A 320 -10.85 -11.90 2.03
N HIS A 321 -10.96 -11.44 0.77
CA HIS A 321 -10.38 -10.17 0.34
C HIS A 321 -11.39 -9.03 0.53
N MET A 322 -12.63 -9.24 0.10
CA MET A 322 -13.70 -8.24 0.11
C MET A 322 -14.00 -7.74 1.54
N ILE A 323 -13.95 -8.63 2.54
CA ILE A 323 -14.26 -8.30 3.93
C ILE A 323 -13.33 -7.26 4.57
N TYR A 324 -12.14 -7.03 4.02
CA TYR A 324 -11.22 -6.01 4.56
C TYR A 324 -11.73 -4.58 4.38
N ASN A 325 -12.57 -4.36 3.36
CA ASN A 325 -13.10 -3.04 3.01
C ASN A 325 -14.61 -3.02 2.72
N HIS A 326 -15.32 -4.16 2.82
CA HIS A 326 -16.77 -4.26 2.70
C HIS A 326 -17.36 -5.18 3.77
N LEU A 327 -18.19 -4.64 4.66
CA LEU A 327 -18.98 -5.40 5.61
C LEU A 327 -20.47 -5.30 5.25
N PRO A 328 -21.14 -6.37 4.83
CA PRO A 328 -22.57 -6.34 4.55
C PRO A 328 -23.40 -6.18 5.83
N GLU A 329 -24.57 -5.55 5.69
CA GLU A 329 -25.57 -5.46 6.76
C GLU A 329 -26.06 -6.86 7.16
N GLU A 330 -26.39 -7.69 6.17
CA GLU A 330 -26.77 -9.08 6.40
C GLU A 330 -25.54 -9.99 6.37
N SER A 331 -25.26 -10.64 7.51
CA SER A 331 -24.06 -11.48 7.71
C SER A 331 -23.88 -12.62 6.69
N GLN A 332 -24.97 -13.13 6.09
CA GLN A 332 -24.90 -14.17 5.07
C GLN A 332 -24.10 -13.75 3.82
N TRP A 333 -24.14 -12.46 3.48
CA TRP A 333 -23.44 -11.91 2.31
C TRP A 333 -21.95 -11.71 2.54
N GLN A 334 -21.43 -12.02 3.73
CA GLN A 334 -19.99 -12.07 3.94
C GLN A 334 -19.37 -13.25 3.18
N LEU A 335 -20.15 -14.31 2.93
CA LEU A 335 -19.69 -15.56 2.32
C LEU A 335 -18.44 -16.13 3.02
N LEU A 336 -18.37 -15.94 4.34
CA LEU A 336 -17.34 -16.49 5.21
C LEU A 336 -17.89 -17.69 5.97
N SER A 337 -17.03 -18.65 6.30
CA SER A 337 -17.39 -19.81 7.13
C SER A 337 -17.83 -19.37 8.53
N LYS A 338 -17.20 -18.31 9.04
CA LYS A 338 -17.56 -17.61 10.27
C LYS A 338 -17.69 -16.12 9.99
N PRO A 339 -18.92 -15.57 9.95
CA PRO A 339 -19.12 -14.14 9.81
C PRO A 339 -18.45 -13.35 10.93
N ILE A 340 -17.85 -12.22 10.58
CA ILE A 340 -17.22 -11.29 11.51
C ILE A 340 -18.21 -10.20 11.92
N THR A 341 -17.97 -9.59 13.08
CA THR A 341 -18.79 -8.49 13.59
C THR A 341 -18.31 -7.14 13.06
N MET A 342 -19.11 -6.08 13.26
CA MET A 342 -18.66 -4.70 13.02
C MET A 342 -17.40 -4.37 13.85
N ASP A 343 -17.32 -4.82 15.09
CA ASP A 343 -16.14 -4.60 15.94
C ASP A 343 -14.90 -5.26 15.34
N ASP A 344 -15.00 -6.51 14.87
CA ASP A 344 -13.89 -7.16 14.18
C ASP A 344 -13.47 -6.37 12.92
N TYR A 345 -14.44 -5.98 12.11
CA TYR A 345 -14.22 -5.28 10.83
C TYR A 345 -13.46 -3.96 10.98
N ILE A 346 -13.85 -3.12 11.95
CA ILE A 346 -13.21 -1.81 12.18
C ILE A 346 -11.77 -1.95 12.69
N HIS A 347 -11.44 -3.07 13.32
CA HIS A 347 -10.09 -3.39 13.79
C HIS A 347 -9.23 -4.14 12.77
N LEU A 348 -9.79 -4.58 11.63
CA LEU A 348 -8.98 -5.12 10.54
C LEU A 348 -8.13 -4.01 9.88
N PRO A 349 -6.89 -4.34 9.42
CA PRO A 349 -6.06 -3.45 8.61
C PRO A 349 -6.86 -2.79 7.49
N HIS A 350 -6.58 -1.51 7.20
CA HIS A 350 -7.19 -0.85 6.05
C HIS A 350 -6.40 -1.25 4.80
N ILE A 351 -6.97 -2.16 4.01
CA ILE A 351 -6.31 -2.78 2.86
C ILE A 351 -6.96 -2.32 1.54
N HIS A 352 -6.11 -1.94 0.59
CA HIS A 352 -6.50 -1.52 -0.75
C HIS A 352 -6.32 -2.65 -1.77
N SER A 353 -7.09 -2.62 -2.87
CA SER A 353 -7.09 -3.68 -3.90
C SER A 353 -5.70 -4.13 -4.38
N TYR A 354 -4.74 -3.21 -4.51
CA TYR A 354 -3.38 -3.52 -4.95
C TYR A 354 -2.57 -4.39 -3.97
N TYR A 355 -2.98 -4.48 -2.70
CA TYR A 355 -2.42 -5.45 -1.75
C TYR A 355 -2.62 -6.88 -2.26
N PHE A 356 -3.83 -7.19 -2.70
CA PHE A 356 -4.17 -8.51 -3.24
C PHE A 356 -3.61 -8.70 -4.65
N THR A 357 -3.67 -7.67 -5.51
CA THR A 357 -3.09 -7.73 -6.85
C THR A 357 -1.59 -8.01 -6.84
N TYR A 358 -0.86 -7.47 -5.86
CA TYR A 358 0.57 -7.71 -5.69
C TYR A 358 0.90 -8.89 -4.76
N ASN A 359 -0.10 -9.68 -4.36
CA ASN A 359 0.05 -10.86 -3.52
C ASN A 359 0.87 -10.58 -2.23
N LEU A 360 0.56 -9.48 -1.56
CA LEU A 360 1.22 -9.09 -0.32
C LEU A 360 0.63 -9.85 0.87
N ASN A 361 1.45 -10.06 1.89
CA ASN A 361 1.01 -10.66 3.14
C ASN A 361 1.61 -9.93 4.36
N ILE A 362 0.74 -9.43 5.24
CA ILE A 362 1.18 -8.78 6.49
C ILE A 362 1.61 -9.87 7.49
N ILE A 363 2.90 -9.92 7.77
CA ILE A 363 3.48 -10.82 8.78
C ILE A 363 3.31 -10.24 10.19
N SER A 364 3.42 -8.92 10.33
CA SER A 364 3.19 -8.21 11.60
C SER A 364 2.83 -6.74 11.34
N PRO A 365 1.79 -6.17 12.01
CA PRO A 365 0.84 -6.85 12.90
C PRO A 365 -0.19 -7.66 12.11
N ARG A 366 -0.51 -8.88 12.56
CA ARG A 366 -1.56 -9.69 11.92
C ARG A 366 -2.94 -9.23 12.40
N PHE A 367 -3.88 -9.07 11.46
CA PHE A 367 -5.30 -8.81 11.74
C PHE A 367 -5.59 -7.60 12.65
N SER A 368 -4.70 -6.61 12.68
CA SER A 368 -4.91 -5.39 13.47
C SER A 368 -4.62 -4.15 12.65
N SER A 369 -5.52 -3.19 12.71
CA SER A 369 -5.34 -1.84 12.16
C SER A 369 -4.37 -0.99 12.97
N ILE A 370 -3.97 -1.42 14.18
CA ILE A 370 -3.07 -0.67 15.06
C ILE A 370 -1.72 -1.39 15.22
N VAL A 371 -0.63 -0.66 14.98
CA VAL A 371 0.73 -1.12 15.20
C VAL A 371 1.21 -0.68 16.59
N SER A 372 1.88 -1.56 17.31
CA SER A 372 2.52 -1.20 18.58
C SER A 372 3.77 -0.35 18.36
N TYR A 373 3.91 0.73 19.14
CA TYR A 373 5.13 1.54 19.16
C TYR A 373 6.15 0.98 20.16
N ASN A 374 7.38 0.72 19.72
CA ASN A 374 8.45 0.27 20.61
C ASN A 374 9.19 1.46 21.22
N THR A 375 8.92 1.78 22.48
CA THR A 375 9.51 2.91 23.20
C THR A 375 11.03 2.81 23.40
N ASN A 376 11.57 1.59 23.48
CA ASN A 376 13.01 1.38 23.63
C ASN A 376 13.77 1.64 22.33
N GLN A 377 13.14 1.28 21.20
CA GLN A 377 13.70 1.45 19.87
C GLN A 377 13.24 2.74 19.19
N SER A 378 12.23 3.41 19.73
CA SER A 378 11.62 4.64 19.21
C SER A 378 11.11 4.51 17.77
N PHE A 379 10.50 3.37 17.44
CA PHE A 379 9.81 3.16 16.18
C PHE A 379 8.71 2.09 16.30
N ALA A 380 7.75 2.11 15.39
CA ALA A 380 6.85 1.01 15.08
C ALA A 380 7.42 0.19 13.90
N GLU A 381 7.17 -1.12 13.89
CA GLU A 381 7.64 -2.05 12.86
C GLU A 381 6.47 -2.76 12.21
N VAL A 382 6.46 -2.75 10.87
CA VAL A 382 5.54 -3.55 10.05
C VAL A 382 6.38 -4.47 9.16
N LEU A 383 6.04 -5.76 9.17
CA LEU A 383 6.72 -6.79 8.38
C LEU A 383 5.78 -7.30 7.28
N ILE A 384 6.24 -7.26 6.04
CA ILE A 384 5.45 -7.66 4.86
C ILE A 384 6.23 -8.67 4.04
N GLN A 385 5.58 -9.78 3.73
CA GLN A 385 6.02 -10.68 2.69
C GLN A 385 5.47 -10.22 1.35
N ALA A 386 6.31 -10.22 0.33
CA ALA A 386 5.96 -9.83 -1.03
C ALA A 386 6.70 -10.70 -2.05
N PRO A 387 6.17 -10.89 -3.26
CA PRO A 387 6.88 -11.50 -4.37
C PRO A 387 8.18 -10.76 -4.73
N ASP A 388 9.09 -11.43 -5.42
CA ASP A 388 10.42 -10.89 -5.73
C ASP A 388 10.43 -9.70 -6.68
N ASP A 389 9.41 -9.60 -7.53
CA ASP A 389 9.20 -8.53 -8.49
C ASP A 389 8.46 -7.31 -7.91
N ILE A 390 8.19 -7.31 -6.61
CA ILE A 390 7.52 -6.21 -5.90
C ILE A 390 8.51 -5.44 -5.02
N GLN A 391 8.46 -4.11 -5.15
CA GLN A 391 9.17 -3.17 -4.31
C GLN A 391 8.19 -2.43 -3.39
N LEU A 392 8.57 -2.29 -2.12
CA LEU A 392 7.81 -1.49 -1.14
C LEU A 392 8.51 -0.17 -0.81
N THR A 393 7.69 0.80 -0.38
CA THR A 393 8.12 1.98 0.36
C THR A 393 7.07 2.34 1.40
N CYS A 394 7.45 3.05 2.46
CA CYS A 394 6.52 3.43 3.50
C CYS A 394 6.71 4.89 3.92
N SER A 395 5.64 5.50 4.43
CA SER A 395 5.66 6.84 4.99
C SER A 395 4.61 6.98 6.09
N ILE A 396 4.79 7.98 6.95
CA ILE A 396 3.72 8.46 7.83
C ILE A 396 2.93 9.52 7.05
N LYS A 397 1.59 9.48 7.12
CA LYS A 397 0.72 10.49 6.52
C LYS A 397 1.10 11.88 7.05
N ASP A 398 1.19 12.85 6.15
CA ASP A 398 1.58 14.25 6.44
C ASP A 398 3.00 14.42 7.04
N ASP A 399 3.86 13.39 6.99
CA ASP A 399 5.25 13.52 7.44
C ASP A 399 6.18 14.08 6.36
N ILE A 400 6.87 15.15 6.72
CA ILE A 400 7.86 15.86 5.89
C ILE A 400 9.31 15.56 6.31
N ARG A 401 9.55 14.81 7.41
CA ARG A 401 10.87 14.70 8.05
C ARG A 401 11.63 13.40 7.75
N SER A 402 11.19 12.58 6.81
CA SER A 402 11.80 11.26 6.53
C SER A 402 11.84 10.35 7.77
N THR A 403 10.73 10.27 8.51
CA THR A 403 10.61 9.43 9.72
C THR A 403 10.31 7.96 9.43
N SER A 404 10.49 7.53 8.18
CA SER A 404 10.17 6.18 7.74
C SER A 404 11.36 5.55 7.02
N LEU A 405 11.56 4.25 7.21
CA LEU A 405 12.59 3.46 6.54
C LEU A 405 11.98 2.17 6.02
N THR A 406 12.12 1.94 4.73
CA THR A 406 11.82 0.65 4.11
C THR A 406 13.11 -0.06 3.77
N GLN A 407 13.28 -1.28 4.26
CA GLN A 407 14.43 -2.12 3.98
C GLN A 407 14.01 -3.59 3.83
N TYR A 408 14.90 -4.42 3.30
CA TYR A 408 14.62 -5.86 3.17
C TYR A 408 15.41 -6.64 4.21
N ASP A 409 14.72 -7.38 5.08
CA ASP A 409 15.35 -8.28 6.04
C ASP A 409 15.54 -9.65 5.40
N ILE A 410 16.72 -9.86 4.81
CA ILE A 410 17.08 -11.12 4.15
C ILE A 410 17.07 -12.32 5.09
N SER A 411 17.27 -12.12 6.40
CA SER A 411 17.27 -13.23 7.36
C SER A 411 15.86 -13.77 7.59
N ARG A 412 14.87 -12.87 7.52
CA ARG A 412 13.45 -13.18 7.67
C ARG A 412 12.73 -13.35 6.32
N GLN A 413 13.38 -12.99 5.21
CA GLN A 413 12.82 -12.98 3.86
C GLN A 413 11.55 -12.10 3.74
N VAL A 414 11.59 -10.93 4.37
CA VAL A 414 10.46 -9.97 4.40
C VAL A 414 10.94 -8.55 4.19
N TRP A 415 10.05 -7.72 3.67
CA TRP A 415 10.18 -6.27 3.77
C TRP A 415 9.91 -5.81 5.21
N GLN A 416 10.76 -4.92 5.70
CA GLN A 416 10.65 -4.29 7.01
C GLN A 416 10.42 -2.79 6.80
N CYS A 417 9.25 -2.34 7.25
CA CYS A 417 8.83 -0.94 7.23
C CYS A 417 8.90 -0.41 8.67
N LEU A 418 9.80 0.54 8.91
CA LEU A 418 9.99 1.17 10.21
C LEU A 418 9.44 2.59 10.18
N PHE A 419 8.74 2.98 11.24
CA PHE A 419 8.10 4.29 11.37
C PHE A 419 8.48 4.90 12.72
N ALA A 420 9.08 6.09 12.73
CA ALA A 420 9.52 6.79 13.93
C ALA A 420 8.79 8.14 14.08
N PRO A 421 7.48 8.16 14.40
CA PRO A 421 6.73 9.40 14.58
C PRO A 421 7.44 10.37 15.54
N HIS A 422 7.45 11.65 15.18
CA HIS A 422 8.17 12.70 15.92
C HIS A 422 7.25 13.55 16.83
N LYS A 423 5.95 13.26 16.84
CA LYS A 423 4.94 13.93 17.66
C LYS A 423 4.10 12.88 18.39
N SER A 424 3.55 13.25 19.54
CA SER A 424 2.61 12.40 20.25
C SER A 424 1.26 12.42 19.55
N GLY A 425 0.41 11.44 19.88
CA GLY A 425 -0.91 11.27 19.29
C GLY A 425 -0.96 10.15 18.25
N PHE A 426 -2.05 10.14 17.49
CA PHE A 426 -2.30 9.15 16.45
C PHE A 426 -1.60 9.52 15.14
N HIS A 427 -0.99 8.52 14.50
CA HIS A 427 -0.37 8.65 13.19
C HIS A 427 -0.89 7.57 12.25
N THR A 428 -1.18 7.95 11.01
CA THR A 428 -1.51 6.99 9.94
C THR A 428 -0.22 6.56 9.23
N LEU A 429 0.07 5.28 9.24
CA LEU A 429 1.17 4.64 8.55
C LEU A 429 0.68 4.16 7.19
N ILE A 430 1.38 4.52 6.12
CA ILE A 430 1.02 4.16 4.75
C ILE A 430 2.15 3.33 4.16
N ILE A 431 1.79 2.21 3.54
CA ILE A 431 2.71 1.37 2.78
C ILE A 431 2.27 1.37 1.33
N PHE A 432 3.23 1.63 0.46
CA PHE A 432 3.05 1.63 -0.97
C PHE A 432 3.82 0.48 -1.60
N ALA A 433 3.30 -0.01 -2.72
CA ALA A 433 3.93 -1.04 -3.52
C ALA A 433 3.94 -0.68 -5.00
N LYS A 434 4.91 -1.22 -5.73
CA LYS A 434 4.93 -1.22 -7.19
C LYS A 434 5.63 -2.48 -7.71
N GLN A 435 5.30 -2.85 -8.94
CA GLN A 435 6.04 -3.87 -9.66
C GLN A 435 7.32 -3.27 -10.28
N ILE A 436 8.43 -4.01 -10.22
CA ILE A 436 9.75 -3.53 -10.66
C ILE A 436 9.80 -3.26 -12.17
N SER A 437 9.08 -4.05 -12.97
CA SER A 437 9.04 -3.95 -14.43
C SER A 437 8.19 -2.77 -14.96
N THR A 438 7.26 -2.28 -14.15
CA THR A 438 6.32 -1.22 -14.56
C THR A 438 6.90 0.18 -14.33
N ILE A 439 6.78 1.05 -15.33
CA ILE A 439 7.32 2.42 -15.27
C ILE A 439 6.52 3.35 -14.33
N ASN A 440 5.31 2.98 -13.87
CA ASN A 440 4.44 3.97 -13.22
C ASN A 440 3.82 3.56 -11.87
N LEU A 441 3.92 4.54 -10.97
CA LEU A 441 3.15 4.87 -9.77
C LEU A 441 3.09 3.84 -8.65
N LEU A 442 3.68 4.25 -7.52
CA LEU A 442 3.47 3.62 -6.22
C LEU A 442 1.97 3.60 -5.90
N LYS A 443 1.45 2.42 -5.61
CA LYS A 443 0.05 2.24 -5.19
C LYS A 443 0.00 2.11 -3.69
N ASN A 444 -0.88 2.86 -3.04
CA ASN A 444 -1.20 2.64 -1.63
C ASN A 444 -1.83 1.24 -1.49
N VAL A 445 -1.24 0.40 -0.65
CA VAL A 445 -1.70 -0.99 -0.45
C VAL A 445 -2.23 -1.22 0.94
N ILE A 446 -1.67 -0.55 1.96
CA ILE A 446 -1.99 -0.79 3.36
C ILE A 446 -1.93 0.54 4.11
N GLU A 447 -2.94 0.80 4.92
CA GLU A 447 -2.96 1.83 5.94
C GLU A 447 -3.16 1.21 7.34
N LEU A 448 -2.37 1.69 8.30
CA LEU A 448 -2.41 1.29 9.70
C LEU A 448 -2.33 2.53 10.59
N GLY A 449 -2.75 2.41 11.84
CA GLY A 449 -2.60 3.42 12.87
C GLY A 449 -1.47 3.09 13.83
N VAL A 450 -0.87 4.11 14.43
CA VAL A 450 -0.02 3.97 15.62
C VAL A 450 -0.32 5.11 16.58
N ASN A 451 -0.44 4.79 17.87
CA ASN A 451 -0.55 5.77 18.93
C ASN A 451 0.80 5.92 19.62
N VAL A 452 1.26 7.17 19.77
CA VAL A 452 2.51 7.49 20.47
C VAL A 452 2.20 8.40 21.65
N HIS A 453 2.57 7.98 22.87
CA HIS A 453 2.36 8.81 24.05
C HIS A 453 3.51 9.81 24.22
N SER A 454 3.24 10.95 24.87
CA SER A 454 4.25 12.01 25.08
C SER A 454 5.51 11.51 25.80
N ASN A 455 5.35 10.57 26.74
CA ASN A 455 6.47 9.97 27.47
C ASN A 455 7.36 9.09 26.58
N ASP A 456 6.84 8.61 25.45
CA ASP A 456 7.55 7.72 24.54
C ASP A 456 8.52 8.47 23.62
N LEU A 457 8.36 9.79 23.50
CA LEU A 457 9.16 10.66 22.62
C LEU A 457 10.40 11.26 23.28
N ILE A 458 10.62 10.99 24.58
CA ILE A 458 11.81 11.44 25.31
C ILE A 458 13.10 10.97 24.62
N LYS A 459 13.03 9.89 23.84
CA LYS A 459 14.11 9.38 22.99
C LYS A 459 13.72 9.36 21.51
N GLY A 460 13.13 10.44 20.99
CA GLY A 460 12.77 10.57 19.57
C GLY A 460 13.90 10.11 18.66
N LYS A 461 13.55 9.41 17.57
CA LYS A 461 14.53 8.87 16.62
C LYS A 461 14.21 9.39 15.23
N ILE A 462 15.26 9.77 14.51
CA ILE A 462 15.21 10.01 13.07
C ILE A 462 15.85 8.79 12.41
N LEU A 463 15.20 8.24 11.39
CA LEU A 463 15.73 7.09 10.65
C LEU A 463 16.66 7.57 9.53
N PRO A 464 17.63 6.75 9.07
CA PRO A 464 18.50 7.13 7.96
C PRO A 464 17.68 7.32 6.67
N MET A 465 18.05 8.32 5.88
CA MET A 465 17.46 8.52 4.56
C MET A 465 18.03 7.48 3.59
N THR A 466 17.19 6.95 2.72
CA THR A 466 17.62 6.00 1.68
C THR A 466 17.29 6.53 0.30
N PHE A 467 18.10 6.15 -0.69
CA PHE A 467 17.88 6.47 -2.10
C PHE A 467 17.20 5.29 -2.81
N GLY A 468 16.57 5.52 -3.96
CA GLY A 468 15.78 4.48 -4.65
C GLY A 468 16.53 3.18 -4.96
N LYS A 469 17.86 3.24 -5.18
CA LYS A 469 18.69 2.04 -5.39
C LYS A 469 18.78 1.15 -4.15
N PHE A 470 18.61 1.70 -2.95
CA PHE A 470 18.60 0.95 -1.70
C PHE A 470 17.48 -0.07 -1.67
N THR A 471 16.25 0.35 -1.97
CA THR A 471 15.10 -0.56 -2.04
C THR A 471 15.14 -1.41 -3.31
N GLU A 472 15.70 -0.92 -4.42
CA GLU A 472 15.80 -1.69 -5.69
C GLU A 472 16.65 -2.96 -5.50
N TYR A 473 17.77 -2.82 -4.80
CA TYR A 473 18.68 -3.93 -4.52
C TYR A 473 18.42 -4.62 -3.18
N LYS A 474 17.24 -4.41 -2.57
CA LYS A 474 16.85 -5.05 -1.29
C LYS A 474 17.92 -4.90 -0.20
N CYS A 475 18.48 -3.70 -0.06
CA CYS A 475 19.51 -3.41 0.94
C CYS A 475 18.93 -3.38 2.37
N GLN A 476 19.82 -3.52 3.35
CA GLN A 476 19.46 -3.50 4.78
C GLN A 476 20.48 -2.70 5.60
N ILE A 477 20.01 -1.77 6.42
CA ILE A 477 20.84 -1.08 7.41
C ILE A 477 20.85 -1.92 8.69
N LEU A 478 22.04 -2.32 9.13
CA LEU A 478 22.21 -3.08 10.38
C LEU A 478 22.59 -2.16 11.54
N SER A 479 23.45 -1.18 11.30
CA SER A 479 23.78 -0.14 12.27
C SER A 479 24.56 1.03 11.65
N PRO A 480 24.40 2.27 12.14
CA PRO A 480 23.36 2.71 13.08
C PRO A 480 22.01 2.89 12.37
N LEU A 481 20.92 2.67 13.11
CA LEU A 481 19.55 3.01 12.70
C LEU A 481 19.11 4.39 13.18
N ASN A 482 19.99 5.15 13.84
CA ASN A 482 19.78 6.58 14.01
C ASN A 482 20.36 7.29 12.78
N GLY A 483 19.51 8.04 12.09
CA GLY A 483 19.85 8.85 10.91
C GLY A 483 20.70 10.06 11.26
N ILE A 484 20.67 10.50 12.53
CA ILE A 484 21.53 11.56 13.05
C ILE A 484 22.77 10.94 13.70
N LEU A 485 23.94 11.39 13.26
CA LEU A 485 25.23 11.02 13.82
C LEU A 485 25.82 12.20 14.59
N LYS A 486 26.43 11.94 15.74
CA LYS A 486 27.09 12.97 16.55
C LYS A 486 28.48 13.30 15.99
N ARG A 487 28.71 14.57 15.68
CA ARG A 487 29.97 15.10 15.15
C ARG A 487 31.18 14.68 15.98
N GLY A 488 32.29 14.37 15.31
CA GLY A 488 33.56 14.02 15.95
C GLY A 488 33.59 12.65 16.65
N THR A 489 32.45 11.96 16.75
CA THR A 489 32.40 10.62 17.35
C THR A 489 32.88 9.55 16.37
N LYS A 490 33.26 8.38 16.90
CA LYS A 490 33.61 7.20 16.10
C LYS A 490 32.41 6.28 15.98
N VAL A 491 31.91 6.10 14.76
CA VAL A 491 30.78 5.20 14.48
C VAL A 491 31.18 4.11 13.48
N THR A 492 30.54 2.95 13.56
CA THR A 492 30.71 1.89 12.57
C THR A 492 29.43 1.74 11.76
N ILE A 493 29.50 2.05 10.48
CA ILE A 493 28.41 1.82 9.53
C ILE A 493 28.47 0.37 9.09
N ARG A 494 27.34 -0.32 9.20
CA ARG A 494 27.13 -1.71 8.79
C ARG A 494 25.83 -1.79 8.02
N CYS A 495 25.91 -2.27 6.79
CA CYS A 495 24.76 -2.57 5.97
C CYS A 495 25.03 -3.80 5.11
N ARG A 496 23.95 -4.42 4.66
CA ARG A 496 23.97 -5.46 3.64
C ARG A 496 23.53 -4.85 2.32
N ILE A 497 24.32 -5.06 1.28
CA ILE A 497 24.16 -4.49 -0.06
C ILE A 497 24.26 -5.64 -1.08
N PRO A 498 23.16 -6.36 -1.34
CA PRO A 498 23.15 -7.46 -2.29
C PRO A 498 23.62 -7.05 -3.69
N HIS A 499 24.32 -7.95 -4.38
CA HIS A 499 24.74 -7.81 -5.79
C HIS A 499 25.77 -6.69 -6.10
N ALA A 500 26.23 -5.95 -5.08
CA ALA A 500 27.28 -4.96 -5.24
C ALA A 500 28.68 -5.60 -5.23
N SER A 501 29.58 -5.13 -6.11
CA SER A 501 30.99 -5.55 -6.11
C SER A 501 31.75 -4.94 -4.94
N CYS A 502 31.47 -3.67 -4.67
CA CYS A 502 32.18 -2.85 -3.71
C CYS A 502 31.29 -1.70 -3.26
N ALA A 503 31.65 -1.12 -2.11
CA ALA A 503 31.02 0.07 -1.58
C ALA A 503 32.08 1.00 -0.98
N ARG A 504 31.71 2.27 -0.81
CA ARG A 504 32.56 3.31 -0.21
C ARG A 504 31.70 4.37 0.44
N ILE A 505 32.31 5.19 1.28
CA ILE A 505 31.64 6.28 1.99
C ILE A 505 32.15 7.61 1.45
N SER A 506 31.25 8.59 1.37
CA SER A 506 31.58 10.00 1.25
C SER A 506 31.37 10.67 2.61
N LEU A 507 32.40 11.36 3.10
CA LEU A 507 32.39 12.19 4.31
C LEU A 507 32.52 13.66 3.87
N ASP A 508 31.45 14.45 3.96
CA ASP A 508 31.41 15.84 3.46
C ASP A 508 31.91 15.99 2.00
N GLY A 509 31.55 15.03 1.15
CA GLY A 509 31.97 14.98 -0.26
C GLY A 509 33.34 14.33 -0.51
N VAL A 510 34.12 14.05 0.54
CA VAL A 510 35.42 13.38 0.44
C VAL A 510 35.24 11.86 0.47
N TRP A 511 35.69 11.19 -0.59
CA TRP A 511 35.54 9.76 -0.76
C TRP A 511 36.57 8.96 0.04
N SER A 512 36.12 7.91 0.72
CA SER A 512 36.97 6.86 1.27
C SER A 512 37.39 5.84 0.21
N ASP A 513 38.36 5.01 0.56
CA ASP A 513 38.80 3.89 -0.27
C ASP A 513 37.65 2.93 -0.58
N GLU A 514 37.73 2.33 -1.76
CA GLU A 514 36.80 1.30 -2.19
C GLU A 514 36.97 0.04 -1.34
N ILE A 515 35.85 -0.45 -0.79
CA ILE A 515 35.81 -1.67 0.03
C ILE A 515 35.08 -2.76 -0.76
N PRO A 516 35.77 -3.84 -1.20
CA PRO A 516 35.13 -5.01 -1.78
C PRO A 516 34.16 -5.66 -0.80
N LEU A 517 32.97 -6.01 -1.27
CA LEU A 517 31.97 -6.66 -0.41
C LEU A 517 32.18 -8.17 -0.37
N LYS A 518 32.18 -8.74 0.84
CA LYS A 518 32.15 -10.18 1.06
C LYS A 518 30.79 -10.57 1.64
N ASN A 519 30.11 -11.53 1.04
CA ASN A 519 28.76 -11.97 1.45
C ASN A 519 27.77 -10.80 1.55
N ASP A 520 27.85 -9.87 0.60
CA ASP A 520 27.04 -8.64 0.52
C ASP A 520 27.22 -7.68 1.71
N MET A 521 28.22 -7.89 2.58
CA MET A 521 28.37 -7.12 3.81
C MET A 521 29.32 -5.94 3.64
N PHE A 522 28.83 -4.75 3.94
CA PHE A 522 29.64 -3.54 4.10
C PHE A 522 29.84 -3.22 5.58
N ARG A 523 31.08 -2.89 5.95
CA ARG A 523 31.44 -2.44 7.29
C ARG A 523 32.60 -1.45 7.22
N GLN A 524 32.38 -0.22 7.67
CA GLN A 524 33.44 0.78 7.77
C GLN A 524 33.29 1.59 9.06
N ARG A 525 34.40 1.75 9.79
CA ARG A 525 34.48 2.66 10.93
C ARG A 525 34.91 4.03 10.44
N ILE A 526 34.18 5.07 10.84
CA ILE A 526 34.44 6.44 10.43
C ILE A 526 34.54 7.34 11.68
N ASN A 527 35.27 8.45 11.53
CA ASN A 527 35.06 9.62 12.38
C ASN A 527 33.94 10.42 11.73
N VAL A 528 32.87 10.72 12.48
CA VAL A 528 31.71 11.46 11.95
C VAL A 528 32.19 12.86 11.55
N PRO A 529 31.93 13.29 10.29
CA PRO A 529 32.44 14.54 9.75
C PRO A 529 31.59 15.72 10.22
N GLU A 530 31.57 16.85 9.52
CA GLU A 530 30.88 18.06 9.97
C GLU A 530 29.43 18.16 9.46
N GLN A 531 29.15 17.67 8.24
CA GLN A 531 27.87 17.90 7.55
C GLN A 531 27.09 16.61 7.29
N GLU A 532 27.67 15.64 6.58
CA GLU A 532 26.94 14.44 6.17
C GLU A 532 27.82 13.22 5.90
N VAL A 533 27.17 12.06 5.97
CA VAL A 533 27.77 10.77 5.59
C VAL A 533 26.87 10.09 4.57
N ILE A 534 27.42 9.73 3.42
CA ILE A 534 26.68 9.01 2.37
C ILE A 534 27.40 7.70 2.03
N VAL A 535 26.65 6.60 2.04
CA VAL A 535 27.11 5.28 1.59
C VAL A 535 26.76 5.11 0.12
N TYR A 536 27.74 4.69 -0.67
CA TYR A 536 27.58 4.38 -2.09
C TYR A 536 27.99 2.95 -2.37
N ALA A 537 27.36 2.34 -3.39
CA ALA A 537 27.77 1.03 -3.89
C ALA A 537 27.89 1.03 -5.41
N LYS A 538 28.67 0.07 -5.89
CA LYS A 538 28.82 -0.23 -7.31
C LYS A 538 28.22 -1.59 -7.58
N PHE A 539 27.20 -1.64 -8.45
CA PHE A 539 26.50 -2.86 -8.81
C PHE A 539 27.02 -3.43 -10.13
N HIS A 540 26.96 -4.76 -10.27
CA HIS A 540 27.31 -5.45 -11.51
C HIS A 540 26.16 -5.30 -12.51
N ASN A 541 26.12 -4.21 -13.28
CA ASN A 541 25.14 -4.05 -14.36
C ASN A 541 25.81 -4.16 -15.75
N LYS A 542 25.24 -4.98 -16.64
CA LYS A 542 25.79 -5.33 -17.97
C LYS A 542 26.02 -4.13 -18.90
N LYS A 543 25.49 -2.94 -18.58
CA LYS A 543 25.59 -1.73 -19.44
C LYS A 543 26.39 -0.57 -18.83
N MET A 544 26.70 -0.58 -17.53
CA MET A 544 27.31 0.57 -16.83
C MET A 544 28.32 0.11 -15.78
N HIS A 545 29.47 -0.40 -16.20
CA HIS A 545 30.49 -0.98 -15.30
C HIS A 545 31.26 0.05 -14.42
N LYS A 546 30.84 1.32 -14.34
CA LYS A 546 31.69 2.40 -13.78
C LYS A 546 31.01 3.45 -12.90
N THR A 547 29.72 3.35 -12.58
CA THR A 547 29.05 4.36 -11.73
C THR A 547 28.75 3.84 -10.34
N TYR A 548 28.82 4.76 -9.37
CA TYR A 548 28.41 4.53 -7.99
C TYR A 548 27.01 5.08 -7.78
N ASP A 549 26.17 4.30 -7.11
CA ASP A 549 24.83 4.69 -6.71
C ASP A 549 24.81 5.02 -5.22
N GLY A 550 24.22 6.16 -4.86
CA GLY A 550 23.97 6.50 -3.46
C GLY A 550 22.92 5.57 -2.88
N LEU A 551 23.12 5.12 -1.63
CA LEU A 551 22.23 4.17 -0.97
C LEU A 551 21.64 4.70 0.33
N ILE A 552 22.49 5.23 1.21
CA ILE A 552 22.11 5.67 2.56
C ILE A 552 22.72 7.04 2.82
N ARG A 553 21.96 7.95 3.41
CA ARG A 553 22.43 9.25 3.89
C ARG A 553 22.12 9.40 5.38
N TYR A 554 23.14 9.81 6.11
CA TYR A 554 23.06 10.22 7.51
C TYR A 554 23.33 11.72 7.60
N ILE A 555 22.59 12.38 8.49
CA ILE A 555 22.78 13.80 8.85
C ILE A 555 23.72 13.85 10.05
N VAL A 556 24.56 14.89 10.12
CA VAL A 556 25.42 15.13 11.28
C VAL A 556 24.90 16.29 12.13
N GLU A 557 24.86 16.10 13.44
CA GLU A 557 24.56 17.14 14.42
C GLU A 557 25.64 17.16 15.53
N ASN A 558 25.70 18.27 16.29
CA ASN A 558 26.73 18.52 17.32
C ASN A 558 26.58 17.65 18.59
#